data_AF-A0A9W7A4V4-F1
#
_entry.id   AF-A0A9W7A4V4-F1
#
_cell.length_a   1.000
_cell.length_b   1.000
_cell.length_c   1.000
_cell.angle_alpha   90.00
_cell.angle_beta   90.00
_cell.angle_gamma   90.00
#
_symmetry.space_group_name_H-M   'P 1'
#
loop_
_entity.id
_entity.type
_entity.pdbx_description
1 polymer ?
#
loop_
_entity_poly.entity_id
_entity_poly.type
_entity_poly.pdbx_seq_one_letter_code
_entity_poly.pdbx_strand_id
1 'polypeptide(L)'
;MKLRLIKSMWGVPPPSPPSTHLSVLQSLQKLGYVGCEVISFGYNDPAFVRACTATGMILLPQLHTGGGYADPKTGEYVYIGTLSVAGHLESLKKELGVVMKLKIRNPTLRMEVVNVHAGVDTFVHDEEKRREFIEGWVKVVSEVRM
;
A
#
# COMPACT_ATOMS: atom_id res chain seq x y z
N MET A 1 24.51 12.18 1.05
CA MET A 1 23.22 11.63 1.51
C MET A 1 23.32 10.09 1.46
N LYS A 2 22.88 9.33 2.48
CA LYS A 2 22.99 7.86 2.50
C LYS A 2 21.70 7.20 1.99
N LEU A 3 21.81 6.22 1.10
CA LEU A 3 20.67 5.43 0.62
C LEU A 3 20.04 4.62 1.76
N ARG A 4 18.71 4.48 1.75
CA ARG A 4 17.91 3.76 2.75
C ARG A 4 17.26 2.54 2.11
N LEU A 5 17.39 1.38 2.75
CA LEU A 5 16.83 0.13 2.25
C LEU A 5 15.42 -0.09 2.80
N ILE A 6 14.46 -0.33 1.90
CA ILE A 6 13.09 -0.72 2.22
C ILE A 6 12.87 -2.13 1.68
N LYS A 7 12.31 -3.03 2.49
CA LYS A 7 12.00 -4.39 2.04
C LYS A 7 10.54 -4.49 1.59
N SER A 8 10.33 -4.92 0.35
CA SER A 8 8.99 -5.28 -0.13
C SER A 8 8.54 -6.63 0.43
N MET A 9 7.34 -6.69 0.99
CA MET A 9 6.80 -7.80 1.80
C MET A 9 5.53 -8.44 1.20
N TRP A 10 5.46 -8.53 -0.13
CA TRP A 10 4.31 -9.10 -0.86
C TRP A 10 3.97 -10.54 -0.50
N GLY A 11 4.98 -11.32 -0.09
CA GLY A 11 4.86 -12.73 0.21
C GLY A 11 4.70 -13.05 1.70
N VAL A 12 4.46 -12.07 2.57
CA VAL A 12 4.11 -12.37 3.97
C VAL A 12 2.66 -12.81 4.00
N PRO A 13 2.36 -14.09 4.29
CA PRO A 13 0.98 -14.56 4.31
C PRO A 13 0.20 -13.82 5.40
N PRO A 14 -0.99 -13.28 5.08
CA PRO A 14 -1.92 -12.82 6.10
C PRO A 14 -2.65 -14.02 6.75
N PRO A 15 -3.07 -13.91 8.02
CA PRO A 15 -2.40 -13.28 9.15
C PRO A 15 -1.49 -14.29 9.88
N SER A 16 -0.29 -13.84 10.28
CA SER A 16 0.58 -14.58 11.19
C SER A 16 0.31 -14.14 12.64
N PRO A 17 0.65 -14.94 13.67
CA PRO A 17 0.55 -14.49 15.06
C PRO A 17 1.31 -13.16 15.27
N PRO A 18 0.81 -12.22 16.09
CA PRO A 18 1.42 -10.90 16.28
C PRO A 18 2.92 -10.91 16.63
N SER A 19 3.36 -11.93 17.38
CA SER A 19 4.78 -12.16 17.72
C SER A 19 5.67 -12.37 16.49
N THR A 20 5.11 -12.91 15.40
CA THR A 20 5.79 -13.14 14.12
C THR A 20 6.08 -11.84 13.40
N HIS A 21 5.16 -10.88 13.42
CA HIS A 21 5.40 -9.58 12.78
C HIS A 21 6.55 -8.83 13.44
N LEU A 22 6.59 -8.82 14.78
CA LEU A 22 7.66 -8.16 15.51
C LEU A 22 9.04 -8.77 15.22
N SER A 23 9.14 -10.11 15.26
CA SER A 23 10.40 -10.81 15.00
C SER A 23 10.90 -10.62 13.56
N VAL A 24 9.99 -10.61 12.59
CA VAL A 24 10.31 -10.32 11.18
C VAL A 24 10.85 -8.90 11.03
N LEU A 25 10.16 -7.90 11.58
CA LEU A 25 10.59 -6.49 11.46
C LEU A 25 11.93 -6.25 12.16
N GLN A 26 12.16 -6.83 13.34
CA GLN A 26 13.46 -6.75 14.02
C GLN A 26 14.58 -7.43 13.22
N SER A 27 14.28 -8.53 12.53
CA SER A 27 15.24 -9.19 11.65
C SER A 27 15.59 -8.31 10.45
N LEU A 28 14.61 -7.62 9.86
CA LEU A 28 14.85 -6.65 8.79
C LEU A 28 15.74 -5.49 9.27
N GLN A 29 15.54 -4.99 10.50
CA GLN A 29 16.41 -3.95 11.08
C GLN A 29 17.87 -4.43 11.21
N LYS A 30 18.07 -5.67 11.68
CA LYS A 30 19.42 -6.28 11.77
C LYS A 30 20.10 -6.41 10.41
N LEU A 31 19.32 -6.61 9.35
CA LEU A 31 19.79 -6.65 7.96
C LEU A 31 20.01 -5.26 7.34
N GLY A 32 19.77 -4.18 8.09
CA GLY A 32 19.98 -2.80 7.64
C GLY A 32 18.81 -2.17 6.90
N TYR A 33 17.64 -2.82 6.87
CA TYR A 33 16.43 -2.20 6.36
C TYR A 33 15.85 -1.21 7.37
N VAL A 34 15.36 -0.08 6.87
CA VAL A 34 14.76 0.97 7.71
C VAL A 34 13.23 0.96 7.66
N GLY A 35 12.66 0.16 6.76
CA GLY A 35 11.23 0.08 6.54
C GLY A 35 10.84 -1.11 5.71
N CYS A 36 9.52 -1.28 5.59
CA CYS A 36 8.90 -2.30 4.77
C CYS A 36 7.80 -1.70 3.91
N GLU A 37 7.62 -2.28 2.74
CA GLU A 37 6.52 -2.00 1.82
C GLU A 37 5.53 -3.16 1.85
N VAL A 38 4.24 -2.86 2.01
CA VAL A 38 3.18 -3.86 2.08
C VAL A 38 1.95 -3.43 1.29
N ILE A 39 1.25 -4.43 0.75
CA ILE A 39 -0.08 -4.28 0.16
C ILE A 39 -1.17 -4.20 1.24
N SER A 40 -2.43 -4.09 0.79
CA SER A 40 -3.62 -3.91 1.63
C SER A 40 -3.72 -4.88 2.81
N PHE A 41 -3.30 -6.13 2.65
CA PHE A 41 -3.30 -7.10 3.75
C PHE A 41 -2.40 -6.70 4.92
N GLY A 42 -1.25 -6.09 4.64
CA GLY A 42 -0.31 -5.69 5.69
C GLY A 42 -0.71 -4.39 6.38
N TYR A 43 -1.03 -3.34 5.62
CA TYR A 43 -1.39 -2.05 6.23
C TYR A 43 -2.80 -2.00 6.82
N ASN A 44 -3.68 -2.96 6.48
CA ASN A 44 -4.96 -3.15 7.16
C ASN A 44 -4.88 -4.09 8.37
N ASP A 45 -3.76 -4.79 8.59
CA ASP A 45 -3.55 -5.63 9.78
C ASP A 45 -3.13 -4.76 10.98
N PRO A 46 -3.98 -4.60 12.01
CA PRO A 46 -3.64 -3.80 13.17
C PRO A 46 -2.44 -4.34 13.97
N ALA A 47 -2.20 -5.66 13.95
CA ALA A 47 -1.06 -6.26 14.61
C ALA A 47 0.24 -5.89 13.90
N PHE A 48 0.26 -5.94 12.57
CA PHE A 48 1.40 -5.51 11.76
C PHE A 48 1.71 -4.02 11.93
N VAL A 49 0.67 -3.17 11.91
CA VAL A 49 0.82 -1.72 12.12
C VAL A 49 1.41 -1.42 13.50
N ARG A 50 0.91 -2.08 14.56
CA ARG A 50 1.49 -1.93 15.91
C ARG A 50 2.94 -2.37 15.96
N ALA A 51 3.31 -3.46 15.28
CA ALA A 51 4.70 -3.91 15.21
C ALA A 51 5.61 -2.91 14.48
N CYS A 52 5.14 -2.28 13.40
CA CYS A 52 5.87 -1.21 12.72
C CYS A 52 6.09 -0.01 13.66
N THR A 53 5.05 0.41 14.37
CA THR A 53 5.15 1.50 15.35
C THR A 53 6.13 1.16 16.47
N ALA A 54 6.05 -0.05 17.06
CA ALA A 54 6.91 -0.47 18.16
C ALA A 54 8.40 -0.57 17.77
N THR A 55 8.68 -0.96 16.52
CA THR A 55 10.05 -1.07 16.01
C THR A 55 10.60 0.25 15.45
N GLY A 56 9.73 1.24 15.20
CA GLY A 56 10.10 2.47 14.49
C GLY A 56 10.42 2.24 13.00
N MET A 57 10.05 1.08 12.45
CA MET A 57 10.13 0.78 11.02
C MET A 57 9.22 1.73 10.23
N ILE A 58 9.72 2.21 9.10
CA ILE A 58 8.88 2.98 8.15
C ILE A 58 7.93 1.98 7.47
N LEU A 59 6.63 2.27 7.52
CA LEU A 59 5.61 1.59 6.74
C LEU A 59 5.41 2.34 5.42
N LEU A 60 5.62 1.67 4.29
CA LEU A 60 5.25 2.13 2.96
C LEU A 60 4.00 1.37 2.50
N PRO A 61 2.81 1.99 2.53
CA PRO A 61 1.63 1.41 1.93
C PRO A 61 1.79 1.36 0.42
N GLN A 62 1.53 0.20 -0.17
CA GLN A 62 1.52 -0.01 -1.60
C GLN A 62 0.10 -0.25 -2.10
N LEU A 63 -0.45 0.73 -2.82
CA LEU A 63 -1.80 0.67 -3.36
C LEU A 63 -1.77 0.07 -4.76
N HIS A 64 -2.67 -0.85 -5.04
CA HIS A 64 -2.90 -1.41 -6.37
C HIS A 64 -4.23 -0.88 -6.89
N THR A 65 -4.20 0.09 -7.79
CA THR A 65 -5.44 0.62 -8.35
C THR A 65 -6.12 -0.44 -9.20
N GLY A 66 -7.43 -0.60 -9.01
CA GLY A 66 -8.23 -1.58 -9.73
C GLY A 66 -8.04 -3.02 -9.24
N GLY A 67 -7.22 -3.29 -8.22
CA GLY A 67 -6.96 -4.64 -7.71
C GLY A 67 -6.27 -4.65 -6.34
N GLY A 68 -5.47 -5.67 -6.08
CA GLY A 68 -4.71 -5.82 -4.84
C GLY A 68 -5.51 -6.21 -3.60
N TYR A 69 -6.56 -7.03 -3.78
CA TYR A 69 -7.39 -7.55 -2.70
C TYR A 69 -7.53 -9.08 -2.79
N ALA A 70 -7.96 -9.71 -1.69
CA ALA A 70 -8.32 -11.12 -1.71
C ALA A 70 -9.78 -11.24 -2.14
N ASP A 71 -10.06 -12.04 -3.15
CA ASP A 71 -11.42 -12.37 -3.53
C ASP A 71 -12.13 -12.99 -2.32
N PRO A 72 -13.27 -12.45 -1.88
CA PRO A 72 -13.94 -12.91 -0.67
C PRO A 72 -14.55 -14.31 -0.80
N LYS A 73 -14.67 -14.85 -2.02
CA LYS A 73 -15.20 -16.19 -2.30
C LYS A 73 -14.09 -17.23 -2.39
N THR A 74 -13.03 -16.93 -3.14
CA THR A 74 -11.94 -17.89 -3.40
C THR A 74 -10.75 -17.72 -2.46
N GLY A 75 -10.60 -16.55 -1.84
CA GLY A 75 -9.41 -16.17 -1.07
C GLY A 75 -8.20 -15.87 -1.95
N GLU A 76 -8.32 -15.95 -3.27
CA GLU A 76 -7.23 -15.69 -4.20
C GLU A 76 -6.93 -14.20 -4.31
N TYR A 77 -5.67 -13.87 -4.52
CA TYR A 77 -5.27 -12.49 -4.74
C TYR A 77 -5.66 -12.02 -6.15
N VAL A 78 -6.53 -11.01 -6.22
CA VAL A 78 -6.93 -10.37 -7.47
C VAL A 78 -5.98 -9.22 -7.75
N TYR A 79 -5.10 -9.40 -8.72
CA TYR A 79 -4.13 -8.37 -9.10
C TYR A 79 -4.77 -7.21 -9.88
N ILE A 80 -5.68 -7.51 -10.81
CA ILE A 80 -6.44 -6.51 -11.59
C ILE A 80 -7.88 -7.01 -11.70
N GLY A 81 -8.82 -6.24 -11.15
CA GLY A 81 -10.27 -6.49 -11.14
C GLY A 81 -11.07 -5.57 -12.05
N THR A 82 -10.44 -4.59 -12.70
CA THR A 82 -11.10 -3.70 -13.69
C THR A 82 -10.10 -3.24 -14.75
N LEU A 83 -10.60 -2.95 -15.95
CA LEU A 83 -9.84 -2.31 -17.02
C LEU A 83 -10.34 -0.90 -17.34
N SER A 84 -11.20 -0.31 -16.50
CA SER A 84 -11.75 1.03 -16.71
C SER A 84 -10.98 2.08 -15.90
N VAL A 85 -10.68 3.24 -16.51
CA VAL A 85 -10.01 4.36 -15.83
C VAL A 85 -10.79 4.77 -14.56
N ALA A 86 -12.11 4.90 -14.68
CA ALA A 86 -12.99 5.19 -13.54
C ALA A 86 -12.82 4.20 -12.38
N GLY A 87 -12.78 2.89 -12.65
CA GLY A 87 -12.60 1.88 -11.60
C GLY A 87 -11.24 1.96 -10.92
N HIS A 88 -10.17 2.27 -11.67
CA HIS A 88 -8.85 2.51 -11.09
C HIS A 88 -8.84 3.76 -10.19
N LEU A 89 -9.48 4.85 -10.62
CA LEU A 89 -9.58 6.10 -9.84
C LEU A 89 -10.41 5.93 -8.55
N GLU A 90 -11.52 5.18 -8.61
CA GLU A 90 -12.33 4.85 -7.43
C GLU A 90 -11.53 4.01 -6.42
N SER A 91 -10.81 3.00 -6.92
CA SER A 91 -9.92 2.17 -6.10
C SER A 91 -8.81 2.99 -5.45
N LEU A 92 -8.15 3.89 -6.21
CA LEU A 92 -7.17 4.83 -5.67
C LEU A 92 -7.75 5.66 -4.53
N LYS A 93 -8.91 6.29 -4.75
CA LYS A 93 -9.56 7.15 -3.76
C LYS A 93 -9.89 6.38 -2.47
N LYS A 94 -10.40 5.16 -2.61
CA LYS A 94 -10.71 4.28 -1.49
C LYS A 94 -9.44 3.91 -0.70
N GLU A 95 -8.43 3.35 -1.34
CA GLU A 95 -7.22 2.87 -0.68
C GLU A 95 -6.40 4.01 -0.07
N LEU A 96 -6.27 5.13 -0.78
CA LEU A 96 -5.61 6.33 -0.25
C LEU A 96 -6.35 6.88 0.98
N GLY A 97 -7.69 6.89 0.94
CA GLY A 97 -8.51 7.29 2.09
C GLY A 97 -8.30 6.39 3.31
N VAL A 98 -8.10 5.09 3.12
CA VAL A 98 -7.75 4.14 4.19
C VAL A 98 -6.38 4.48 4.79
N VAL A 99 -5.38 4.68 3.93
CA VAL A 99 -4.00 5.02 4.36
C VAL A 99 -3.95 6.35 5.12
N MET A 100 -4.66 7.37 4.66
CA MET A 100 -4.72 8.65 5.37
C MET A 100 -5.35 8.50 6.75
N LYS A 101 -6.46 7.77 6.86
CA LYS A 101 -7.09 7.46 8.16
C LYS A 101 -6.16 6.65 9.06
N LEU A 102 -5.38 5.73 8.50
CA LEU A 102 -4.39 4.96 9.25
C LEU A 102 -3.34 5.88 9.89
N LYS A 103 -2.81 6.84 9.12
CA LYS A 103 -1.82 7.81 9.61
C LYS A 103 -2.41 8.74 10.68
N ILE A 104 -3.64 9.21 10.50
CA ILE A 104 -4.34 10.04 11.51
C ILE A 104 -4.53 9.26 12.82
N ARG A 105 -4.96 7.99 12.74
CA ARG A 105 -5.19 7.14 13.93
C ARG A 105 -3.90 6.69 14.61
N ASN A 106 -2.76 6.71 13.91
CA ASN A 106 -1.48 6.27 14.42
C ASN A 106 -0.41 7.36 14.19
N PRO A 107 -0.42 8.46 14.97
CA PRO A 107 0.48 9.58 14.73
C PRO A 107 1.96 9.21 14.80
N THR A 108 2.31 8.23 15.66
CA THR A 108 3.67 7.69 15.85
C THR A 108 4.10 6.72 14.75
N LEU A 109 3.19 6.25 13.90
CA LEU A 109 3.52 5.40 12.76
C LEU A 109 4.33 6.21 11.75
N ARG A 110 5.53 5.73 11.43
CA ARG A 110 6.38 6.36 10.41
C ARG A 110 5.89 5.95 9.03
N MET A 111 5.38 6.92 8.29
CA MET A 111 4.94 6.79 6.90
C MET A 111 5.44 8.02 6.16
N GLU A 112 6.31 7.81 5.18
CA GLU A 112 6.99 8.90 4.47
C GLU A 112 6.50 9.02 3.02
N VAL A 113 6.16 7.89 2.40
CA VAL A 113 5.63 7.83 1.03
C VAL A 113 4.57 6.74 0.94
N VAL A 114 3.66 6.90 -0.02
CA VAL A 114 2.71 5.87 -0.45
C VAL A 114 3.13 5.45 -1.85
N ASN A 115 3.43 4.17 -2.04
CA ASN A 115 3.67 3.64 -3.38
C ASN A 115 2.32 3.32 -4.02
N VAL A 116 2.15 3.65 -5.29
CA VAL A 116 0.89 3.38 -5.97
C VAL A 116 1.17 2.79 -7.34
N HIS A 117 0.65 1.59 -7.54
CA HIS A 117 0.67 0.84 -8.78
C HIS A 117 -0.63 1.15 -9.52
N ALA A 118 -0.49 2.01 -10.52
CA ALA A 118 -1.60 2.56 -11.29
C ALA A 118 -2.24 1.57 -12.28
N GLY A 119 -1.71 0.34 -12.40
CA GLY A 119 -2.15 -0.62 -13.42
C GLY A 119 -2.05 -0.06 -14.83
N VAL A 120 -1.13 0.89 -15.09
CA VAL A 120 -1.00 1.63 -16.35
C VAL A 120 -0.72 0.71 -17.53
N ASP A 121 -0.23 -0.50 -17.27
CA ASP A 121 -0.11 -1.58 -18.24
C ASP A 121 -1.44 -1.82 -18.99
N THR A 122 -2.57 -1.56 -18.32
CA THR A 122 -3.92 -1.63 -18.88
C THR A 122 -4.18 -0.61 -19.98
N PHE A 123 -3.51 0.55 -19.95
CA PHE A 123 -3.72 1.68 -20.85
C PHE A 123 -2.45 2.07 -21.61
N VAL A 124 -1.43 1.21 -21.61
CA VAL A 124 -0.12 1.52 -22.23
C VAL A 124 -0.23 1.80 -23.73
N HIS A 125 -1.29 1.32 -24.38
CA HIS A 125 -1.56 1.55 -25.80
C HIS A 125 -2.52 2.72 -26.08
N ASP A 126 -3.10 3.35 -25.04
CA ASP A 126 -4.17 4.34 -25.17
C ASP A 126 -3.77 5.65 -24.44
N GLU A 127 -3.32 6.65 -25.20
CA GLU A 127 -2.83 7.92 -24.64
C GLU A 127 -3.93 8.75 -23.97
N GLU A 128 -5.14 8.72 -24.52
CA GLU A 128 -6.27 9.47 -23.98
C GLU A 128 -6.64 8.94 -22.59
N LYS A 129 -6.72 7.61 -22.42
CA LYS A 129 -6.94 7.00 -21.10
C LYS A 129 -5.82 7.25 -20.11
N ARG A 130 -4.56 7.28 -20.57
CA ARG A 130 -3.44 7.67 -19.68
C ARG A 130 -3.59 9.10 -19.18
N ARG A 131 -3.97 10.02 -20.07
CA ARG A 131 -4.21 11.43 -19.68
C ARG A 131 -5.37 11.55 -18.71
N GLU A 132 -6.50 10.91 -19.01
CA GLU A 132 -7.67 10.85 -18.13
C GLU A 132 -7.30 10.33 -16.72
N PHE A 133 -6.52 9.24 -16.67
CA PHE A 133 -6.07 8.69 -15.40
C PHE A 133 -5.14 9.64 -14.62
N ILE A 134 -4.17 10.28 -15.27
CA ILE A 134 -3.25 11.23 -14.63
C ILE A 134 -4.01 12.44 -14.09
N GLU A 135 -4.93 13.02 -14.86
CA GLU A 135 -5.75 14.16 -14.44
C GLU A 135 -6.67 13.78 -13.27
N GLY A 136 -7.32 12.61 -13.36
CA GLY A 136 -8.14 12.06 -12.29
C GLY A 136 -7.34 11.78 -11.02
N TRP A 137 -6.11 11.29 -11.13
CA TRP A 137 -5.23 11.04 -9.99
C TRP A 137 -4.93 12.32 -9.21
N VAL A 138 -4.54 13.39 -9.91
CA VAL A 138 -4.25 14.68 -9.29
C VAL A 138 -5.47 15.19 -8.50
N LYS A 139 -6.66 15.03 -9.08
CA LYS A 139 -7.92 15.36 -8.40
C LYS A 139 -8.14 14.52 -7.14
N VAL A 140 -8.00 13.19 -7.23
CA VAL A 140 -8.18 12.28 -6.09
C VAL A 140 -7.20 12.61 -4.95
N VAL A 141 -5.91 12.81 -5.26
CA VAL A 141 -4.91 13.16 -4.25
C VAL A 141 -5.23 14.50 -3.58
N SER A 142 -5.76 15.47 -4.33
CA SER A 142 -6.17 16.77 -3.78
C SER A 142 -7.38 16.66 -2.87
N GLU A 143 -8.35 15.81 -3.21
CA GLU A 143 -9.56 15.58 -2.40
C GLU A 143 -9.26 14.85 -1.08
N VAL A 144 -8.31 13.91 -1.09
CA VAL A 144 -8.02 13.04 0.08
C VAL A 144 -7.01 13.67 1.05
N ARG A 145 -6.31 14.74 0.64
CA ARG A 145 -5.40 15.51 1.51
C ARG A 145 -6.10 16.56 2.39
N MET A 146 -7.37 16.84 2.14
CA MET A 146 -8.25 17.66 3.00
C MET A 146 -8.85 16.82 4.13
#